data_AF-A0A6G9FLG9-F1
#
_entry.id   AF-A0A6G9FLG9-F1
#
_cell.length_a   1.000
_cell.length_b   1.000
_cell.length_c   1.000
_cell.angle_alpha   90.00
_cell.angle_beta   90.00
_cell.angle_gamma   90.00
#
_symmetry.space_group_name_H-M   'P 1'
#
loop_
_entity.id
_entity.type
_entity.pdbx_description
1 polymer ?
#
loop_
_entity_poly.entity_id
_entity_poly.type
_entity_poly.pdbx_seq_one_letter_code
_entity_poly.pdbx_strand_id
1 'polypeptide(L)'
;MNLRPRRPAGPPSATDLAERDRFRELVRESLPAVRASAEAWRNGLAAFITLIGAAIVVKGRGTTAELPFGWRVAVTVLVGGGLALAVVGLWHALAAQAGNRPLAVTLADIHRDHGSVDGFEVATAIRAARRLTRARRAVAVALALLFAGTALTWWAPAARSGFLKVTHGSGTTCGVLLSADGATVRLSVAGRAGPVEIPLASVDNMAVAGACP
;
A
#
# COMPACT_ATOMS: atom_id res chain seq x y z
N MET A 1 26.92 13.92 -17.64
CA MET A 1 26.81 15.30 -18.16
C MET A 1 27.86 16.13 -17.44
N ASN A 2 28.99 16.38 -18.10
CA ASN A 2 30.14 17.09 -17.52
C ASN A 2 29.85 18.58 -17.50
N LEU A 3 29.48 19.14 -16.35
CA LEU A 3 29.32 20.58 -16.16
C LEU A 3 30.69 21.17 -15.81
N ARG A 4 31.44 21.61 -16.81
CA ARG A 4 32.64 22.45 -16.57
C ARG A 4 32.18 23.87 -16.27
N PRO A 5 32.61 24.50 -15.17
CA PRO A 5 32.30 25.90 -14.90
C PRO A 5 32.87 26.78 -16.03
N ARG A 6 32.01 27.55 -16.70
CA ARG A 6 32.43 28.52 -17.72
C ARG A 6 32.79 29.82 -17.01
N ARG A 7 33.97 30.36 -17.29
CA ARG A 7 34.38 31.68 -16.77
C ARG A 7 33.43 32.74 -17.35
N PRO A 8 32.81 33.61 -16.52
CA PRO A 8 31.87 34.60 -17.00
C PRO A 8 32.56 35.59 -17.95
N ALA A 9 31.87 35.98 -19.02
CA ALA A 9 32.41 36.83 -20.08
C ALA A 9 32.58 38.31 -19.66
N GLY A 10 31.97 38.71 -18.54
CA GLY A 10 32.02 40.06 -17.98
C GLY A 10 31.30 40.16 -16.64
N PRO A 11 31.32 41.34 -15.99
CA PRO A 11 30.53 41.60 -14.80
C PRO A 11 29.02 41.46 -15.08
N PRO A 12 28.20 41.09 -14.08
CA PRO A 12 26.75 40.95 -14.27
C PRO A 12 26.14 42.24 -14.77
N SER A 13 25.32 42.15 -15.81
CA SER A 13 24.52 43.28 -16.27
C SER A 13 23.37 43.57 -15.29
N ALA A 14 22.79 44.77 -15.38
CA ALA A 14 21.62 45.12 -14.58
C ALA A 14 20.44 44.15 -14.82
N THR A 15 20.32 43.63 -16.04
CA THR A 15 19.33 42.60 -16.42
C THR A 15 19.61 41.28 -15.72
N ASP A 16 20.88 40.85 -15.62
CA ASP A 16 21.26 39.62 -14.91
C ASP A 16 20.93 39.72 -13.40
N LEU A 17 21.11 40.90 -12.81
CA LEU A 17 20.75 41.13 -11.40
C LEU A 17 19.24 41.08 -11.19
N ALA A 18 18.45 41.72 -12.08
CA ALA A 18 17.00 41.70 -12.02
C ALA A 18 16.41 40.30 -12.21
N GLU A 19 16.96 39.49 -13.12
CA GLU A 19 16.56 38.09 -13.30
C GLU A 19 16.86 37.26 -12.05
N ARG A 20 18.03 37.45 -11.42
CA ARG A 20 18.38 36.76 -10.17
C ARG A 20 17.43 37.11 -9.03
N ASP A 21 17.06 38.37 -8.89
CA ASP A 21 16.16 38.79 -7.82
C ASP A 21 14.74 38.26 -8.05
N ARG A 22 14.25 38.28 -9.30
CA ARG A 22 12.97 37.65 -9.66
C ARG A 22 12.96 36.14 -9.41
N PHE A 23 14.07 35.46 -9.70
CA PHE A 23 14.23 34.03 -9.40
C PHE A 23 14.22 33.76 -7.90
N ARG A 24 14.90 34.58 -7.09
CA ARG A 24 14.88 34.47 -5.61
C ARG A 24 13.48 34.67 -5.04
N GLU A 25 12.71 35.58 -5.61
CA GLU A 25 11.33 35.85 -5.21
C GLU A 25 10.42 34.65 -5.52
N LEU A 26 10.51 34.10 -6.74
CA LEU A 26 9.86 32.83 -7.12
C LEU A 26 10.23 31.67 -6.18
N VAL A 27 11.51 31.56 -5.80
CA VAL A 27 11.97 30.52 -4.86
C VAL A 27 11.37 30.75 -3.47
N ARG A 28 11.34 31.99 -2.96
CA ARG A 28 10.72 32.33 -1.68
C ARG A 28 9.24 31.99 -1.63
N GLU A 29 8.51 32.24 -2.71
CA GLU A 29 7.08 31.91 -2.82
C GLU A 29 6.83 30.40 -3.00
N SER A 30 7.73 29.69 -3.67
CA SER A 30 7.59 28.25 -3.91
C SER A 30 7.73 27.41 -2.64
N LEU A 31 8.53 27.85 -1.66
CA LEU A 31 8.80 27.11 -0.42
C LEU A 31 7.56 26.92 0.47
N PRO A 32 6.77 27.97 0.79
CA PRO A 32 5.49 27.85 1.48
C PRO A 32 4.50 26.95 0.73
N ALA A 33 4.39 27.09 -0.59
CA ALA A 33 3.48 26.30 -1.42
C ALA A 33 3.83 24.81 -1.39
N VAL A 34 5.13 24.48 -1.49
CA VAL A 34 5.62 23.11 -1.36
C VAL A 34 5.28 22.57 0.04
N ARG A 35 5.53 23.34 1.11
CA ARG A 35 5.20 22.95 2.50
C ARG A 35 3.72 22.65 2.70
N ALA A 36 2.85 23.57 2.28
CA ALA A 36 1.41 23.40 2.34
C ALA A 36 0.96 22.14 1.56
N SER A 37 1.51 21.91 0.37
CA SER A 37 1.20 20.72 -0.43
C SER A 37 1.53 19.43 0.31
N ALA A 38 2.68 19.34 0.99
CA ALA A 38 3.00 18.11 1.70
C ALA A 38 2.29 17.95 3.04
N GLU A 39 1.93 19.04 3.71
CA GLU A 39 1.02 18.96 4.86
C GLU A 39 -0.32 18.34 4.42
N ALA A 40 -0.86 18.78 3.26
CA ALA A 40 -2.05 18.17 2.67
C ALA A 40 -1.84 16.69 2.34
N TRP A 41 -0.69 16.30 1.77
CA TRP A 41 -0.37 14.89 1.51
C TRP A 41 -0.25 14.06 2.79
N ARG A 42 0.39 14.58 3.84
CA ARG A 42 0.50 13.91 5.15
C ARG A 42 -0.88 13.66 5.74
N ASN A 43 -1.71 14.70 5.76
CA ASN A 43 -3.05 14.60 6.33
C ASN A 43 -3.92 13.63 5.52
N GLY A 44 -3.83 13.67 4.18
CA GLY A 44 -4.51 12.72 3.29
C GLY A 44 -4.07 11.27 3.50
N LEU A 45 -2.77 11.01 3.61
CA LEU A 45 -2.23 9.66 3.87
C LEU A 45 -2.59 9.15 5.27
N ALA A 46 -2.56 10.00 6.29
CA ALA A 46 -2.99 9.64 7.63
C ALA A 46 -4.47 9.25 7.65
N ALA A 47 -5.33 10.04 6.99
CA ALA A 47 -6.75 9.72 6.84
C ALA A 47 -6.97 8.40 6.09
N PHE A 48 -6.22 8.17 5.01
CA PHE A 48 -6.31 6.95 4.21
C PHE A 48 -5.86 5.69 4.97
N ILE A 49 -4.73 5.76 5.69
CA ILE A 49 -4.26 4.66 6.55
C ILE A 49 -5.29 4.37 7.65
N THR A 50 -5.86 5.42 8.24
CA THR A 50 -6.93 5.29 9.27
C THR A 50 -8.16 4.59 8.68
N LEU A 51 -8.58 4.98 7.48
CA LEU A 51 -9.72 4.38 6.80
C LEU A 51 -9.48 2.89 6.50
N ILE A 52 -8.30 2.54 5.96
CA ILE A 52 -7.94 1.14 5.70
C ILE A 52 -7.86 0.36 7.01
N GLY A 53 -7.23 0.91 8.05
CA GLY A 53 -7.15 0.29 9.37
C GLY A 53 -8.53 0.00 9.94
N ALA A 54 -9.45 0.97 9.88
CA ALA A 54 -10.84 0.79 10.29
C ALA A 54 -11.55 -0.29 9.46
N ALA A 55 -11.39 -0.29 8.14
CA ALA A 55 -11.98 -1.31 7.27
C ALA A 55 -11.46 -2.72 7.60
N ILE A 56 -10.16 -2.87 7.89
CA ILE A 56 -9.56 -4.12 8.33
C ILE A 56 -10.14 -4.55 9.69
N VAL A 57 -10.27 -3.65 10.66
CA VAL A 57 -10.83 -3.99 11.98
C VAL A 57 -12.29 -4.43 11.88
N VAL A 58 -13.10 -3.71 11.09
CA VAL A 58 -14.53 -4.01 10.91
C VAL A 58 -14.76 -5.31 10.14
N LYS A 59 -13.89 -5.66 9.17
CA LYS A 59 -14.11 -6.77 8.23
C LYS A 59 -13.22 -8.00 8.50
N GLY A 60 -12.15 -7.83 9.27
CA GLY A 60 -10.89 -8.60 9.18
C GLY A 60 -10.85 -10.03 9.70
N ARG A 61 -11.94 -10.63 10.18
CA ARG A 61 -11.92 -12.05 10.58
C ARG A 61 -12.88 -12.93 9.79
N GLY A 62 -14.07 -12.45 9.45
CA GLY A 62 -15.07 -13.26 8.75
C GLY A 62 -14.76 -13.42 7.26
N THR A 63 -14.50 -12.32 6.55
CA THR A 63 -14.54 -12.32 5.08
C THR A 63 -13.25 -12.84 4.43
N THR A 64 -12.12 -12.78 5.13
CA THR A 64 -10.83 -13.29 4.61
C THR A 64 -10.52 -14.72 5.05
N ALA A 65 -11.13 -15.19 6.13
CA ALA A 65 -10.99 -16.58 6.60
C ALA A 65 -11.71 -17.59 5.71
N GLU A 66 -12.57 -17.14 4.80
CA GLU A 66 -13.27 -17.98 3.82
C GLU A 66 -12.54 -18.05 2.46
N LEU A 67 -11.42 -17.34 2.30
CA LEU A 67 -10.64 -17.34 1.06
C LEU A 67 -9.74 -18.59 0.98
N PRO A 68 -9.47 -19.16 -0.21
CA PRO A 68 -8.40 -20.13 -0.39
C PRO A 68 -7.04 -19.56 0.03
N PHE A 69 -6.12 -20.41 0.52
CA PHE A 69 -4.82 -19.96 1.03
C PHE A 69 -4.04 -19.08 0.04
N GLY A 70 -4.00 -19.46 -1.25
CA GLY A 70 -3.32 -18.68 -2.29
C GLY A 70 -3.91 -17.27 -2.47
N TRP A 71 -5.24 -17.13 -2.37
CA TRP A 71 -5.92 -15.83 -2.45
C TRP A 71 -5.67 -14.99 -1.20
N ARG A 72 -5.62 -15.61 -0.02
CA ARG A 72 -5.22 -14.90 1.22
C ARG A 72 -3.83 -14.31 1.09
N VAL A 73 -2.85 -15.12 0.67
CA VAL A 73 -1.47 -14.67 0.49
C VAL A 73 -1.41 -13.53 -0.54
N ALA A 74 -2.08 -13.66 -1.68
CA ALA A 74 -2.11 -12.61 -2.70
C ALA A 74 -2.70 -11.29 -2.17
N VAL A 75 -3.84 -11.35 -1.49
CA VAL A 75 -4.47 -10.16 -0.88
C VAL A 75 -3.58 -9.55 0.19
N THR A 76 -2.97 -10.36 1.07
CA THR A 76 -2.06 -9.86 2.11
C THR A 76 -0.81 -9.20 1.51
N VAL A 77 -0.21 -9.79 0.48
CA VAL A 77 0.98 -9.22 -0.18
C VAL A 77 0.63 -7.93 -0.91
N LEU A 78 -0.51 -7.88 -1.61
CA LEU A 78 -0.93 -6.68 -2.35
C LEU A 78 -1.34 -5.54 -1.42
N VAL A 79 -2.15 -5.84 -0.41
CA VAL A 79 -2.62 -4.83 0.55
C VAL A 79 -1.48 -4.40 1.46
N GLY A 80 -0.75 -5.35 2.05
CA GLY A 80 0.39 -5.06 2.92
C GLY A 80 1.54 -4.38 2.17
N GLY A 81 1.87 -4.86 0.97
CA GLY A 81 2.87 -4.24 0.11
C GLY A 81 2.45 -2.84 -0.35
N GLY A 82 1.19 -2.65 -0.73
CA GLY A 82 0.63 -1.34 -1.06
C GLY A 82 0.70 -0.36 0.11
N LEU A 83 0.38 -0.81 1.33
CA LEU A 83 0.49 0.01 2.54
C LEU A 83 1.95 0.40 2.83
N ALA A 84 2.88 -0.55 2.74
CA ALA A 84 4.30 -0.30 2.94
C ALA A 84 4.85 0.70 1.90
N LEU A 85 4.46 0.55 0.63
CA LEU A 85 4.80 1.50 -0.43
C LEU A 85 4.19 2.89 -0.20
N ALA A 86 2.98 2.98 0.36
CA ALA A 86 2.37 4.25 0.72
C ALA A 86 3.17 4.95 1.83
N VAL A 87 3.61 4.21 2.86
CA VAL A 87 4.48 4.73 3.93
C VAL A 87 5.83 5.19 3.38
N VAL A 88 6.45 4.43 2.50
CA VAL A 88 7.73 4.81 1.84
C VAL A 88 7.55 6.03 0.93
N GLY A 89 6.45 6.10 0.18
CA GLY A 89 6.10 7.27 -0.63
C GLY A 89 5.91 8.52 0.23
N LEU A 90 5.21 8.39 1.36
CA LEU A 90 5.06 9.45 2.35
C LEU A 90 6.40 9.87 2.94
N TRP A 91 7.25 8.92 3.30
CA TRP A 91 8.60 9.19 3.81
C TRP A 91 9.45 9.95 2.80
N HIS A 92 9.39 9.62 1.52
CA HIS A 92 10.10 10.37 0.48
C HIS A 92 9.53 11.76 0.24
N ALA A 93 8.20 11.94 0.33
CA ALA A 93 7.57 13.25 0.28
C ALA A 93 8.00 14.12 1.47
N LEU A 94 8.04 13.54 2.68
CA LEU A 94 8.53 14.19 3.90
C LEU A 94 10.04 14.47 3.86
N ALA A 95 10.83 13.58 3.27
CA ALA A 95 12.27 13.78 3.09
C ALA A 95 12.58 14.86 2.02
N ALA A 96 11.69 15.04 1.04
CA ALA A 96 11.77 16.16 0.10
C ALA A 96 11.38 17.49 0.78
N GLN A 97 10.39 17.45 1.70
CA GLN A 97 9.92 18.57 2.51
C GLN A 97 10.91 19.10 3.54
N ALA A 98 11.55 18.20 4.28
CA ALA A 98 12.46 18.59 5.36
C ALA A 98 13.64 19.41 4.82
N GLY A 99 13.86 19.37 3.50
CA GLY A 99 15.16 19.63 2.91
C GLY A 99 16.11 18.57 3.43
N ASN A 100 17.00 18.08 2.58
CA ASN A 100 18.24 17.60 3.15
C ASN A 100 18.87 18.86 3.77
N ARG A 101 18.65 19.17 5.06
CA ARG A 101 19.51 20.07 5.83
C ARG A 101 20.88 19.44 5.67
N PRO A 102 21.71 19.88 4.72
CA PRO A 102 23.04 19.33 4.73
C PRO A 102 23.65 19.90 6.01
N LEU A 103 24.20 19.03 6.86
CA LEU A 103 24.93 19.43 8.07
C LEU A 103 25.69 20.72 7.75
N ALA A 104 25.36 21.80 8.46
CA ALA A 104 25.89 23.16 8.30
C ALA A 104 26.90 23.31 7.15
N VAL A 105 26.42 23.43 5.90
CA VAL A 105 27.34 23.53 4.75
C VAL A 105 27.86 24.95 4.72
N THR A 106 29.16 25.08 4.92
CA THR A 106 29.83 26.37 4.92
C THR A 106 29.96 26.87 3.48
N LEU A 107 29.90 28.20 3.29
CA LEU A 107 30.06 28.85 1.97
C LEU A 107 31.35 28.42 1.23
N ALA A 108 32.39 28.05 2.00
CA ALA A 108 33.66 27.53 1.50
C ALA A 108 33.54 26.13 0.88
N ASP A 109 32.69 25.25 1.41
CA ASP A 109 32.49 23.90 0.89
C ASP A 109 31.62 23.93 -0.37
N ILE A 110 30.66 24.86 -0.45
CA ILE A 110 29.84 25.09 -1.64
C ILE A 110 30.70 25.55 -2.82
N HIS A 111 31.63 26.48 -2.60
CA HIS A 111 32.55 26.92 -3.65
C HIS A 111 33.53 25.82 -4.07
N ARG A 112 33.95 24.95 -3.15
CA ARG A 112 34.87 23.84 -3.44
C ARG A 112 34.23 22.76 -4.32
N ASP A 113 33.03 22.32 -3.97
CA ASP A 113 32.38 21.15 -4.60
C ASP A 113 31.51 21.52 -5.81
N HIS A 114 30.98 22.74 -5.83
CA HIS A 114 30.02 23.18 -6.85
C HIS A 114 30.43 24.45 -7.61
N GLY A 115 31.54 25.08 -7.24
CA GLY A 115 32.11 26.24 -7.93
C GLY A 115 31.36 27.55 -7.70
N SER A 116 30.06 27.50 -7.44
CA SER A 116 29.22 28.64 -7.08
C SER A 116 27.99 28.21 -6.27
N VAL A 117 27.39 29.18 -5.56
CA VAL A 117 26.13 28.99 -4.83
C VAL A 117 24.99 28.64 -5.80
N ASP A 118 24.95 29.28 -6.98
CA ASP A 118 23.94 29.00 -8.01
C ASP A 118 24.03 27.55 -8.53
N GLY A 119 25.25 26.98 -8.64
CA GLY A 119 25.47 25.58 -9.03
C GLY A 119 24.97 24.57 -7.99
N PHE A 120 25.13 24.89 -6.70
CA PHE A 120 24.61 24.09 -5.60
C PHE A 120 23.07 24.13 -5.53
N GLU A 121 22.46 25.29 -5.75
CA GLU A 121 21.00 25.47 -5.79
C GLU A 121 20.36 24.66 -6.94
N VAL A 122 20.93 24.71 -8.15
CA VAL A 122 20.44 23.92 -9.28
C VAL A 122 20.58 22.41 -9.01
N ALA A 123 21.71 21.98 -8.44
CA ALA A 123 21.95 20.57 -8.14
C ALA A 123 21.04 20.04 -7.01
N THR A 124 20.68 20.87 -6.04
CA THR A 124 19.71 20.52 -4.98
C THR A 124 18.29 20.51 -5.52
N ALA A 125 17.90 21.46 -6.37
CA ALA A 125 16.60 21.48 -7.04
C ALA A 125 16.37 20.24 -7.92
N ILE A 126 17.36 19.83 -8.74
CA ILE A 126 17.25 18.62 -9.57
C ILE A 126 17.12 17.36 -8.71
N ARG A 127 17.87 17.27 -7.60
CA ARG A 127 17.78 16.12 -6.68
C ARG A 127 16.42 16.06 -5.97
N ALA A 128 15.90 17.20 -5.55
CA ALA A 128 14.56 17.31 -4.97
C ALA A 128 13.48 16.90 -5.99
N ALA A 129 13.55 17.42 -7.22
CA ALA A 129 12.61 17.09 -8.29
C ALA A 129 12.59 15.59 -8.61
N ARG A 130 13.76 14.94 -8.76
CA ARG A 130 13.84 13.49 -9.02
C ARG A 130 13.30 12.65 -7.87
N ARG A 131 13.55 13.04 -6.62
CA ARG A 131 12.98 12.38 -5.44
C ARG A 131 11.45 12.52 -5.43
N LEU A 132 10.94 13.69 -5.77
CA LEU A 132 9.49 13.94 -5.87
C LEU A 132 8.84 13.09 -6.97
N THR A 133 9.49 12.94 -8.14
CA THR A 133 8.95 12.07 -9.20
C THR A 133 8.93 10.60 -8.79
N ARG A 134 9.97 10.13 -8.09
CA ARG A 134 10.03 8.78 -7.53
C ARG A 134 8.96 8.57 -6.45
N ALA A 135 8.77 9.54 -5.56
CA ALA A 135 7.72 9.50 -4.55
C ALA A 135 6.33 9.41 -5.19
N ARG A 136 6.05 10.24 -6.21
CA ARG A 136 4.77 10.21 -6.94
C ARG A 136 4.53 8.86 -7.63
N ARG A 137 5.56 8.27 -8.24
CA ARG A 137 5.47 6.92 -8.83
C ARG A 137 5.23 5.85 -7.76
N ALA A 138 5.92 5.92 -6.62
CA ALA A 138 5.73 4.98 -5.52
C ALA A 138 4.30 5.04 -4.96
N VAL A 139 3.74 6.25 -4.78
CA VAL A 139 2.34 6.44 -4.35
C VAL A 139 1.36 5.90 -5.40
N ALA A 140 1.59 6.15 -6.69
CA ALA A 140 0.73 5.60 -7.74
C ALA A 140 0.74 4.06 -7.76
N VAL A 141 1.91 3.44 -7.60
CA VAL A 141 2.04 1.98 -7.47
C VAL A 141 1.35 1.49 -6.20
N ALA A 142 1.52 2.17 -5.07
CA ALA A 142 0.85 1.83 -3.82
C ALA A 142 -0.68 1.79 -3.98
N LEU A 143 -1.26 2.83 -4.58
CA LEU A 143 -2.69 2.92 -4.86
C LEU A 143 -3.13 1.80 -5.79
N ALA A 144 -2.39 1.54 -6.87
CA ALA A 144 -2.72 0.46 -7.80
C ALA A 144 -2.73 -0.92 -7.10
N LEU A 145 -1.76 -1.20 -6.22
CA LEU A 145 -1.71 -2.45 -5.45
C LEU A 145 -2.88 -2.57 -4.47
N LEU A 146 -3.25 -1.47 -3.80
CA LEU A 146 -4.38 -1.46 -2.87
C LEU A 146 -5.72 -1.65 -3.58
N PHE A 147 -5.92 -0.99 -4.72
CA PHE A 147 -7.10 -1.20 -5.56
C PHE A 147 -7.15 -2.63 -6.10
N ALA A 148 -6.04 -3.16 -6.60
CA ALA A 148 -5.96 -4.53 -7.08
C ALA A 148 -6.26 -5.54 -5.96
N GLY A 149 -5.66 -5.37 -4.78
CA GLY A 149 -5.92 -6.22 -3.61
C GLY A 149 -7.38 -6.18 -3.18
N THR A 150 -8.00 -5.00 -3.16
CA THR A 150 -9.43 -4.84 -2.83
C THR A 150 -10.31 -5.49 -3.90
N ALA A 151 -10.01 -5.27 -5.17
CA ALA A 151 -10.81 -5.82 -6.26
C ALA A 151 -10.69 -7.35 -6.33
N LEU A 152 -9.51 -7.91 -6.02
CA LEU A 152 -9.31 -9.35 -5.85
C LEU A 152 -10.18 -9.94 -4.74
N THR A 153 -10.50 -9.19 -3.67
CA THR A 153 -11.44 -9.70 -2.65
C THR A 153 -12.87 -9.88 -3.19
N TRP A 154 -13.26 -9.15 -4.24
CA TRP A 154 -14.57 -9.29 -4.88
C TRP A 154 -14.62 -10.42 -5.91
N TRP A 155 -13.47 -10.75 -6.51
CA TRP A 155 -13.35 -11.84 -7.49
C TRP A 155 -12.82 -13.14 -6.91
N ALA A 156 -12.53 -13.18 -5.61
CA ALA A 156 -12.01 -14.38 -4.99
C ALA A 156 -13.10 -15.46 -4.93
N PRO A 157 -12.82 -16.68 -5.43
CA PRO A 157 -13.73 -17.79 -5.27
C PRO A 157 -13.83 -18.15 -3.78
N ALA A 158 -15.05 -18.44 -3.31
CA ALA A 158 -15.25 -19.01 -1.98
C ALA A 158 -14.37 -20.25 -1.83
N ALA A 159 -13.74 -20.43 -0.67
CA ALA A 159 -13.01 -21.67 -0.39
C ALA A 159 -13.94 -22.86 -0.64
N ARG A 160 -13.44 -23.87 -1.36
CA ARG A 160 -14.17 -25.14 -1.53
C ARG A 160 -14.50 -25.65 -0.14
N SER A 161 -15.79 -25.66 0.20
CA SER A 161 -16.26 -26.31 1.40
C SER A 161 -15.81 -27.78 1.32
N GLY A 162 -15.04 -28.22 2.30
CA GLY A 162 -14.68 -29.63 2.38
C GLY A 162 -15.96 -30.45 2.49
N PHE A 163 -16.11 -31.46 1.65
CA PHE A 163 -17.19 -32.42 1.85
C PHE A 163 -16.89 -33.19 3.13
N LEU A 164 -17.86 -33.32 4.01
CA LEU A 164 -17.74 -34.15 5.20
C LEU A 164 -18.50 -35.44 4.95
N LYS A 165 -17.78 -36.56 5.02
CA LYS A 165 -18.34 -37.91 5.00
C LYS A 165 -18.51 -38.37 6.44
N VAL A 166 -19.76 -38.56 6.85
CA VAL A 166 -20.14 -38.98 8.21
C VAL A 166 -20.74 -40.37 8.13
N THR A 167 -20.05 -41.34 8.74
CA THR A 167 -20.56 -42.70 8.93
C THR A 167 -21.26 -42.76 10.27
N HIS A 168 -22.49 -43.25 10.26
CA HIS A 168 -23.35 -43.41 11.42
C HIS A 168 -24.10 -44.75 11.30
N GLY A 169 -24.67 -45.26 12.38
CA GLY A 169 -25.20 -46.64 12.43
C GLY A 169 -26.21 -47.03 11.33
N SER A 170 -26.87 -46.07 10.66
CA SER A 170 -27.80 -46.30 9.54
C SER A 170 -27.20 -46.11 8.13
N GLY A 171 -25.92 -45.75 8.00
CA GLY A 171 -25.26 -45.61 6.69
C GLY A 171 -24.20 -44.51 6.67
N THR A 172 -23.81 -44.10 5.46
CA THR A 172 -22.87 -42.99 5.28
C THR A 172 -23.56 -41.83 4.57
N THR A 173 -23.50 -40.64 5.17
CA THR A 173 -23.96 -39.39 4.56
C THR A 173 -22.76 -38.55 4.17
N CYS A 174 -22.77 -38.00 2.97
CA CYS A 174 -21.74 -37.10 2.48
C CYS A 174 -22.39 -35.79 2.05
N GLY A 175 -21.84 -34.67 2.51
CA GLY A 175 -22.38 -33.35 2.19
C GLY A 175 -21.46 -32.22 2.63
N VAL A 176 -21.90 -30.99 2.42
CA VAL A 176 -21.20 -29.79 2.90
C VAL A 176 -21.58 -29.56 4.36
N LEU A 177 -20.58 -29.41 5.23
CA LEU A 177 -20.82 -29.08 6.64
C LEU A 177 -21.39 -27.66 6.77
N LEU A 178 -22.57 -27.54 7.38
CA LEU A 178 -23.21 -26.26 7.69
C LEU A 178 -22.92 -25.85 9.13
N SER A 179 -23.18 -26.75 10.08
CA SER A 179 -22.88 -26.53 11.50
C SER A 179 -22.64 -27.87 12.23
N ALA A 180 -21.95 -27.81 13.36
CA ALA A 180 -21.80 -28.92 14.29
C ALA A 180 -21.93 -28.38 15.72
N ASP A 181 -23.18 -28.23 16.17
CA ASP A 181 -23.56 -27.58 17.41
C ASP A 181 -24.73 -28.34 18.08
N GLY A 182 -24.87 -28.17 19.40
CA GLY A 182 -25.97 -28.76 20.16
C GLY A 182 -26.05 -30.30 20.08
N ALA A 183 -24.91 -30.99 20.02
CA ALA A 183 -24.82 -32.45 19.82
C ALA A 183 -25.40 -32.96 18.48
N THR A 184 -25.50 -32.08 17.47
CA THR A 184 -25.94 -32.44 16.11
C THR A 184 -24.97 -31.91 15.05
N VAL A 185 -24.73 -32.71 14.01
CA VAL A 185 -24.02 -32.32 12.79
C VAL A 185 -25.04 -32.04 11.70
N ARG A 186 -25.04 -30.84 11.13
CA ARG A 186 -25.91 -30.43 10.04
C ARG A 186 -25.15 -30.43 8.72
N LEU A 187 -25.59 -31.26 7.78
CA LEU A 187 -24.99 -31.40 6.44
C LEU A 187 -25.97 -30.94 5.37
N SER A 188 -25.50 -30.15 4.41
CA SER A 188 -26.21 -29.92 3.15
C SER A 188 -25.86 -31.06 2.19
N VAL A 189 -26.87 -31.86 1.80
CA VAL A 189 -26.71 -33.02 0.91
C VAL A 189 -27.38 -32.71 -0.42
N ALA A 190 -26.68 -32.95 -1.53
CA ALA A 190 -27.23 -32.73 -2.87
C ALA A 190 -28.51 -33.55 -3.07
N GLY A 191 -29.56 -32.91 -3.60
CA GLY A 191 -30.86 -33.56 -3.86
C GLY A 191 -31.83 -33.55 -2.67
N ARG A 192 -31.48 -32.98 -1.51
CA ARG A 192 -32.42 -32.72 -0.41
C ARG A 192 -32.68 -31.23 -0.24
N ALA A 193 -33.94 -30.88 0.03
CA ALA A 193 -34.37 -29.48 0.20
C ALA A 193 -34.01 -28.87 1.57
N GLY A 194 -33.52 -29.67 2.52
CA GLY A 194 -33.18 -29.22 3.86
C GLY A 194 -31.91 -29.88 4.41
N PRO A 195 -31.32 -29.31 5.47
CA PRO A 195 -30.15 -29.86 6.12
C PRO A 195 -30.45 -31.23 6.73
N VAL A 196 -29.53 -32.17 6.53
CA VAL A 196 -29.57 -33.48 7.20
C VAL A 196 -28.93 -33.33 8.56
N GLU A 197 -29.70 -33.56 9.61
CA GLU A 197 -29.23 -33.52 10.99
C GLU A 197 -28.85 -34.93 11.45
N ILE A 198 -27.59 -35.10 11.88
CA ILE A 198 -27.04 -36.36 12.38
C ILE A 198 -26.62 -36.14 13.84
N PRO A 199 -27.23 -36.82 14.82
CA PRO A 199 -26.80 -36.72 16.22
C PRO A 199 -25.33 -37.14 16.36
N LEU A 200 -24.49 -36.36 17.06
CA LEU A 200 -23.08 -36.71 17.26
C LEU A 200 -22.92 -38.07 17.96
N ALA A 201 -23.89 -38.45 18.81
CA ALA A 201 -23.90 -39.72 19.52
C ALA A 201 -24.06 -40.94 18.60
N SER A 202 -24.59 -40.76 17.38
CA SER A 202 -24.74 -41.84 16.40
C SER A 202 -23.61 -41.90 15.38
N VAL A 203 -22.61 -41.01 15.50
CA VAL A 203 -21.51 -40.92 14.55
C VAL A 203 -20.41 -41.91 14.92
N ASP A 204 -20.16 -42.87 14.03
CA ASP A 204 -19.08 -43.84 14.17
C ASP A 204 -17.76 -43.30 13.62
N ASN A 205 -17.79 -42.50 12.55
CA ASN A 205 -16.61 -41.91 11.94
C ASN A 205 -16.92 -40.61 11.18
N MET A 206 -15.98 -39.67 11.15
CA MET A 206 -16.02 -38.43 10.37
C MET A 206 -14.74 -38.25 9.58
N ALA A 207 -14.84 -38.11 8.26
CA ALA A 207 -13.70 -37.87 7.39
C ALA A 207 -13.96 -36.73 6.40
N VAL A 208 -12.95 -35.89 6.17
CA VAL A 208 -12.99 -34.89 5.11
C VAL A 208 -12.76 -35.59 3.77
N ALA A 209 -13.71 -35.44 2.85
CA ALA A 209 -13.67 -35.99 1.51
C ALA A 209 -13.44 -34.90 0.47
N GLY A 210 -12.69 -35.22 -0.60
CA GLY A 210 -12.51 -34.32 -1.74
C GLY A 210 -13.75 -34.20 -2.63
N ALA A 211 -14.62 -35.21 -2.60
CA ALA A 211 -15.88 -35.26 -3.34
C ALA A 211 -16.88 -36.21 -2.64
N CYS A 212 -18.17 -35.96 -2.83
CA CYS A 212 -19.24 -36.92 -2.51
C CYS A 212 -19.66 -37.66 -3.79
N PRO A 213 -19.91 -38.98 -3.71
CA PRO A 213 -20.52 -39.74 -4.79
C PRO A 213 -21.99 -39.34 -5.03
#